data_AF-A0A354UCM3-F1
#
_entry.id   AF-A0A354UCM3-F1
#
_cell.length_a   1.000
_cell.length_b   1.000
_cell.length_c   1.000
_cell.angle_alpha   90.00
_cell.angle_beta   90.00
_cell.angle_gamma   90.00
#
_symmetry.space_group_name_H-M   'P 1'
#
loop_
_entity.id
_entity.type
_entity.pdbx_description
1 polymer ?
#
loop_
_entity_poly.entity_id
_entity_poly.type
_entity_poly.pdbx_seq_one_letter_code
_entity_poly.pdbx_strand_id
1 'polypeptide(L)'
;MRMKKIIVPILFTIFVVCLACCGKTKTDAAIEDYKWNLTVIQSGKDGSIVGCSSETYEMHKDIEGIKVVDLILTAQNGNFIISDNANDKNYNGTYTVNISKKNCMIYNIVMGEESGHATTAYTEYKNEADAIQRIPTLILSVGDYSLTFQYKLAIEE
;
A
#
# COMPACT_ATOMS: atom_id res chain seq x y z
N MET A 1 -64.07 27.66 19.40
CA MET A 1 -63.33 26.61 18.67
C MET A 1 -61.84 26.84 18.95
N ARG A 2 -61.15 26.07 19.82
CA ARG A 2 -60.45 24.79 19.52
C ARG A 2 -59.65 24.91 18.21
N MET A 3 -58.32 24.78 18.10
CA MET A 3 -57.27 24.06 18.84
C MET A 3 -55.90 24.80 18.65
N LYS A 4 -55.06 24.97 19.67
CA LYS A 4 -53.79 24.22 19.91
C LYS A 4 -53.20 23.52 18.68
N LYS A 5 -51.96 23.90 18.31
CA LYS A 5 -50.78 23.02 18.23
C LYS A 5 -49.53 23.85 17.92
N ILE A 6 -48.78 24.13 18.99
CA ILE A 6 -47.34 24.39 18.93
C ILE A 6 -46.71 23.09 18.40
N ILE A 7 -46.06 23.13 17.23
CA ILE A 7 -45.07 22.13 16.83
C ILE A 7 -43.86 22.92 16.30
N VAL A 8 -42.84 22.91 17.14
CA VAL A 8 -41.45 23.35 16.99
C VAL A 8 -40.66 22.05 16.74
N PRO A 9 -39.43 22.00 16.20
CA PRO A 9 -38.71 22.71 15.12
C PRO A 9 -37.81 21.69 14.35
N ILE A 10 -36.64 22.09 13.84
CA ILE A 10 -35.49 21.20 13.48
C ILE A 10 -35.72 20.27 12.29
N LEU A 11 -35.57 20.78 11.06
CA LEU A 11 -35.13 19.92 9.96
C LEU A 11 -34.21 20.64 8.95
N PHE A 12 -33.92 21.92 9.16
CA PHE A 12 -33.24 22.73 8.15
C PHE A 12 -31.81 23.17 8.51
N THR A 13 -31.21 22.55 9.54
CA THR A 13 -29.88 22.97 10.04
C THR A 13 -28.86 21.83 10.09
N ILE A 14 -29.03 20.78 9.29
CA ILE A 14 -28.10 19.63 9.19
C ILE A 14 -27.73 19.30 7.73
N PHE A 15 -27.66 20.30 6.85
CA PHE A 15 -27.20 20.10 5.47
C PHE A 15 -26.06 21.04 5.04
N VAL A 16 -25.23 21.51 5.99
CA VAL A 16 -24.04 22.31 5.64
C VAL A 16 -22.89 22.00 6.60
N VAL A 17 -22.50 20.73 6.72
CA VAL A 17 -21.24 20.37 7.38
C VAL A 17 -20.58 19.24 6.58
N CYS A 18 -19.32 19.46 6.20
CA CYS A 18 -18.38 18.52 5.56
C CYS A 18 -18.37 18.40 4.02
N LEU A 19 -18.30 19.52 3.29
CA LEU A 19 -17.62 19.55 1.99
C LEU A 19 -16.32 20.37 2.08
N ALA A 20 -15.52 20.13 3.12
CA ALA A 20 -14.07 20.29 3.00
C ALA A 20 -13.51 18.98 2.43
N CYS A 21 -13.96 18.59 1.23
CA CYS A 21 -13.25 17.60 0.45
C CYS A 21 -11.98 18.32 0.00
N CYS A 22 -10.95 18.22 0.84
CA CYS A 22 -9.60 18.61 0.50
C CYS A 22 -9.30 17.93 -0.84
N GLY A 23 -9.15 18.71 -1.91
CA GLY A 23 -8.86 18.23 -3.24
C GLY A 23 -7.48 17.59 -3.27
N LYS A 24 -7.35 16.40 -2.68
CA LYS A 24 -6.21 15.53 -2.91
C LYS A 24 -6.38 15.08 -4.35
N THR A 25 -5.50 15.54 -5.23
CA THR A 25 -5.25 14.87 -6.49
C THR A 25 -5.07 13.39 -6.14
N LYS A 26 -6.03 12.54 -6.50
CA LYS A 26 -5.87 11.09 -6.36
C LYS A 26 -4.63 10.74 -7.18
N THR A 27 -3.56 10.40 -6.50
CA THR A 27 -2.46 9.68 -7.11
C THR A 27 -2.99 8.27 -7.34
N ASP A 28 -2.81 7.74 -8.55
CA ASP A 28 -3.45 6.49 -8.89
C ASP A 28 -2.92 5.30 -8.05
N ALA A 29 -1.70 5.41 -7.45
CA ALA A 29 -0.98 4.37 -6.70
C ALA A 29 -0.78 4.74 -5.23
N ALA A 30 -1.85 5.00 -4.48
CA ALA A 30 -1.68 5.05 -3.04
C ALA A 30 -1.30 3.66 -2.49
N ILE A 31 -0.53 3.62 -1.42
CA ILE A 31 -0.22 2.38 -0.69
C ILE A 31 -1.49 1.64 -0.24
N GLU A 32 -2.60 2.36 -0.05
CA GLU A 32 -3.91 1.81 0.34
C GLU A 32 -4.70 1.19 -0.83
N ASP A 33 -4.33 1.46 -2.09
CA ASP A 33 -5.13 1.06 -3.25
C ASP A 33 -4.99 -0.44 -3.60
N TYR A 34 -4.03 -1.13 -2.99
CA TYR A 34 -3.69 -2.51 -3.35
C TYR A 34 -3.39 -3.39 -2.14
N LYS A 35 -3.62 -4.69 -2.33
CA LYS A 35 -2.99 -5.75 -1.57
C LYS A 35 -1.64 -6.08 -2.25
N TRP A 36 -0.56 -5.80 -1.54
CA TRP A 36 0.79 -5.87 -2.08
C TRP A 36 1.40 -7.23 -1.76
N ASN A 37 1.82 -7.97 -2.79
CA ASN A 37 2.45 -9.27 -2.63
C ASN A 37 3.94 -9.11 -2.88
N LEU A 38 4.74 -9.67 -1.97
CA LEU A 38 6.18 -9.57 -2.07
C LEU A 38 6.68 -10.25 -3.36
N THR A 39 7.71 -9.67 -3.96
CA THR A 39 8.49 -10.29 -5.03
C THR A 39 9.87 -10.67 -4.54
N VAL A 40 10.61 -9.73 -3.94
CA VAL A 40 11.99 -9.92 -3.48
C VAL A 40 12.31 -9.10 -2.23
N ILE A 41 13.24 -9.61 -1.43
CA ILE A 41 13.87 -8.94 -0.29
C ILE A 41 15.35 -8.78 -0.62
N GLN A 42 15.83 -7.54 -0.52
CA GLN A 42 17.23 -7.19 -0.67
C GLN A 42 17.82 -6.76 0.66
N SER A 43 19.09 -7.14 0.87
CA SER A 43 19.93 -6.61 1.93
C SER A 43 20.23 -5.13 1.68
N GLY A 44 19.96 -4.28 2.65
CA GLY A 44 20.33 -2.86 2.62
C GLY A 44 21.84 -2.62 2.73
N LYS A 45 22.63 -3.63 3.08
CA LYS A 45 24.09 -3.52 3.24
C LYS A 45 24.83 -3.58 1.92
N ASP A 46 24.42 -4.48 1.04
CA ASP A 46 25.13 -4.81 -0.20
C ASP A 46 24.20 -4.97 -1.43
N GLY A 47 22.89 -4.82 -1.25
CA GLY A 47 21.90 -4.96 -2.32
C GLY A 47 21.62 -6.40 -2.75
N SER A 48 22.25 -7.40 -2.12
CA SER A 48 22.07 -8.81 -2.44
C SER A 48 20.62 -9.26 -2.20
N ILE A 49 20.09 -10.14 -3.05
CA ILE A 49 18.77 -10.73 -2.84
C ILE A 49 18.91 -11.83 -1.78
N VAL A 50 18.18 -11.67 -0.68
CA VAL A 50 18.23 -12.57 0.48
C VAL A 50 16.92 -13.34 0.69
N GLY A 51 15.85 -12.90 0.03
CA GLY A 51 14.59 -13.64 0.00
C GLY A 51 13.76 -13.31 -1.24
N CYS A 52 12.86 -14.21 -1.60
CA CYS A 52 11.96 -14.07 -2.74
C CYS A 52 10.60 -14.72 -2.46
N SER A 53 9.58 -14.38 -3.25
CA SER A 53 8.34 -15.13 -3.23
C SER A 53 8.47 -16.45 -4.00
N SER A 54 7.49 -17.33 -3.84
CA SER A 54 7.41 -18.57 -4.62
C SER A 54 7.27 -18.29 -6.12
N GLU A 55 6.57 -17.21 -6.49
CA GLU A 55 6.36 -16.80 -7.89
C GLU A 55 7.66 -16.36 -8.57
N THR A 56 8.61 -15.80 -7.82
CA THR A 56 9.90 -15.30 -8.36
C THR A 56 11.08 -16.25 -8.10
N TYR A 57 10.85 -17.37 -7.40
CA TYR A 57 11.90 -18.31 -7.01
C TYR A 57 12.73 -18.84 -8.19
N GLU A 58 12.09 -19.20 -9.31
CA GLU A 58 12.80 -19.74 -10.47
C GLU A 58 13.83 -18.76 -11.06
N MET A 59 13.63 -17.45 -10.90
CA MET A 59 14.57 -16.41 -11.33
C MET A 59 15.77 -16.25 -10.38
N HIS A 60 15.68 -16.81 -9.17
CA HIS A 60 16.63 -16.60 -8.08
C HIS A 60 17.16 -17.90 -7.48
N LYS A 61 16.79 -19.07 -8.03
CA LYS A 61 17.15 -20.40 -7.50
C LYS A 61 18.65 -20.70 -7.46
N ASP A 62 19.44 -20.00 -8.28
CA ASP A 62 20.90 -20.15 -8.32
C ASP A 62 21.60 -19.38 -7.19
N ILE A 63 20.87 -18.56 -6.43
CA ILE A 63 21.39 -17.84 -5.26
C ILE A 63 21.44 -18.80 -4.07
N GLU A 64 22.64 -19.14 -3.63
CA GLU A 64 22.84 -20.02 -2.48
C GLU A 64 22.19 -19.43 -1.22
N GLY A 65 21.39 -20.24 -0.53
CA GLY A 65 20.76 -19.86 0.74
C GLY A 65 19.54 -18.94 0.63
N ILE A 66 19.04 -18.67 -0.57
CA ILE A 66 17.85 -17.85 -0.81
C ILE A 66 16.64 -18.36 0.01
N LYS A 67 15.91 -17.44 0.65
CA LYS A 67 14.71 -17.77 1.42
C LYS A 67 13.45 -17.53 0.62
N VAL A 68 12.62 -18.56 0.47
CA VAL A 68 11.26 -18.40 -0.07
C VAL A 68 10.35 -17.97 1.08
N VAL A 69 9.64 -16.86 0.89
CA VAL A 69 8.73 -16.27 1.89
C VAL A 69 7.40 -15.89 1.24
N ASP A 70 6.34 -15.81 2.04
CA ASP A 70 5.02 -15.35 1.62
C ASP A 70 4.59 -14.15 2.45
N LEU A 71 4.93 -12.95 1.96
CA LEU A 71 4.64 -11.69 2.63
C LEU A 71 3.60 -10.88 1.84
N ILE A 72 2.58 -10.42 2.55
CA ILE A 72 1.51 -9.58 2.01
C ILE A 72 1.42 -8.30 2.82
N LEU A 73 1.50 -7.15 2.16
CA LEU A 73 1.27 -5.85 2.79
C LEU A 73 -0.13 -5.32 2.46
N THR A 74 -0.86 -4.92 3.51
CA THR A 74 -2.10 -4.15 3.42
C THR A 74 -1.95 -2.86 4.21
N ALA A 75 -2.55 -1.77 3.72
CA ALA A 75 -2.47 -0.45 4.34
C ALA A 75 -3.84 0.21 4.37
N GLN A 76 -4.15 0.87 5.48
CA GLN A 76 -5.37 1.63 5.66
C GLN A 76 -5.21 2.68 6.75
N ASN A 77 -5.72 3.90 6.51
CA ASN A 77 -5.84 4.94 7.53
C ASN A 77 -4.52 5.23 8.29
N GLY A 78 -3.39 5.29 7.57
CA GLY A 78 -2.08 5.58 8.17
C GLY A 78 -1.41 4.40 8.87
N ASN A 79 -2.00 3.21 8.83
CA ASN A 79 -1.47 1.98 9.41
C ASN A 79 -1.26 0.93 8.32
N PHE A 80 -0.24 0.10 8.43
CA PHE A 80 -0.04 -1.03 7.53
C PHE A 80 0.33 -2.29 8.31
N ILE A 81 0.04 -3.44 7.71
CA ILE A 81 0.35 -4.76 8.23
C ILE A 81 1.08 -5.53 7.13
N ILE A 82 2.21 -6.13 7.47
CA ILE A 82 2.86 -7.17 6.66
C ILE A 82 2.51 -8.52 7.29
N SER A 83 1.71 -9.31 6.60
CA SER A 83 1.36 -10.68 6.98
C SER A 83 2.36 -11.65 6.37
N ASP A 84 3.03 -12.40 7.22
CA ASP A 84 3.86 -13.55 6.87
C ASP A 84 3.02 -14.82 7.01
N ASN A 85 2.42 -15.25 5.89
CA ASN A 85 1.51 -16.38 5.87
C ASN A 85 2.25 -17.71 6.07
N ALA A 86 3.55 -17.76 5.75
CA ALA A 86 4.35 -18.97 5.93
C ALA A 86 4.65 -19.24 7.41
N ASN A 87 4.68 -18.20 8.25
CA ASN A 87 5.02 -18.29 9.67
C ASN A 87 3.90 -17.88 10.62
N ASP A 88 2.70 -17.56 10.11
CA ASP A 88 1.55 -17.05 10.87
C ASP A 88 1.91 -15.85 11.77
N LYS A 89 2.59 -14.87 11.19
CA LYS A 89 3.07 -13.67 11.89
C LYS A 89 2.63 -12.40 11.19
N ASN A 90 2.38 -11.36 11.97
CA ASN A 90 2.04 -10.04 11.47
C ASN A 90 3.03 -9.00 12.01
N TYR A 91 3.51 -8.14 11.11
CA TYR A 91 4.36 -7.00 11.43
C TYR A 91 3.56 -5.72 11.19
N ASN A 92 3.34 -4.95 12.25
CA ASN A 92 2.53 -3.75 12.20
C ASN A 92 3.42 -2.51 12.06
N GLY A 93 2.97 -1.55 11.27
CA GLY A 93 3.63 -0.25 11.15
C GLY A 93 2.67 0.87 10.85
N THR A 94 3.21 2.09 10.83
CA THR A 94 2.48 3.31 10.49
C THR A 94 3.16 4.01 9.32
N TYR A 95 2.40 4.78 8.56
CA TYR A 95 2.94 5.59 7.48
C TYR A 95 2.34 7.00 7.46
N THR A 96 3.14 7.95 6.98
CA THR A 96 2.70 9.31 6.67
C THR A 96 3.17 9.69 5.28
N VAL A 97 2.32 10.40 4.52
CA VAL A 97 2.69 10.88 3.18
C VAL A 97 3.79 11.93 3.31
N ASN A 98 4.92 11.71 2.66
CA ASN A 98 6.02 12.67 2.57
C ASN A 98 5.98 13.45 1.25
N ILE A 99 5.86 12.75 0.11
CA ILE A 99 5.74 13.33 -1.23
C ILE A 99 4.53 12.72 -1.93
N SER A 100 3.73 13.57 -2.58
CA SER A 100 2.64 13.16 -3.45
C SER A 100 2.80 13.79 -4.83
N LYS A 101 3.06 12.96 -5.84
CA LYS A 101 3.13 13.33 -7.25
C LYS A 101 2.20 12.43 -8.07
N LYS A 102 1.81 12.87 -9.26
CA LYS A 102 0.84 12.18 -10.14
C LYS A 102 1.11 10.66 -10.31
N ASN A 103 2.39 10.27 -10.43
CA ASN A 103 2.78 8.88 -10.74
C ASN A 103 3.59 8.23 -9.62
N CYS A 104 3.77 8.91 -8.48
CA CYS A 104 4.68 8.46 -7.43
C CYS A 104 4.27 9.04 -6.07
N MET A 105 4.20 8.21 -5.06
CA MET A 105 4.10 8.65 -3.67
C MET A 105 5.27 8.12 -2.86
N ILE A 106 5.80 8.96 -1.98
CA ILE A 106 6.81 8.58 -0.99
C ILE A 106 6.21 8.79 0.39
N TYR A 107 6.41 7.80 1.25
CA TYR A 107 5.92 7.76 2.62
C TYR A 107 7.10 7.66 3.58
N ASN A 108 6.98 8.31 4.73
CA ASN A 108 7.76 7.95 5.90
C ASN A 108 7.04 6.81 6.61
N ILE A 109 7.77 5.78 7.02
CA ILE A 109 7.21 4.64 7.75
C ILE A 109 7.90 4.42 9.09
N VAL A 110 7.18 3.83 10.03
CA VAL A 110 7.70 3.38 11.32
C VAL A 110 7.19 1.97 11.60
N MET A 111 8.08 1.05 11.97
CA MET A 111 7.77 -0.33 12.35
C MET A 111 8.61 -0.71 13.57
N GLY A 112 7.96 -0.85 14.73
CA GLY A 112 8.68 -0.99 15.99
C GLY A 112 9.55 0.24 16.28
N GLU A 113 10.84 0.02 16.50
CA GLU A 113 11.83 1.09 16.72
C GLU A 113 12.48 1.57 15.41
N GLU A 114 12.22 0.90 14.29
CA GLU A 114 12.81 1.20 12.99
C GLU A 114 11.99 2.25 12.24
N SER A 115 12.69 3.20 11.63
CA SER A 115 12.11 4.17 10.70
C SER A 115 12.65 3.93 9.30
N GLY A 116 11.85 4.27 8.30
CA GLY A 116 12.22 4.04 6.91
C GLY A 116 11.33 4.77 5.92
N HIS A 117 11.37 4.31 4.67
CA HIS A 117 10.58 4.89 3.60
C HIS A 117 9.86 3.84 2.78
N ALA A 118 8.66 4.17 2.33
CA ALA A 118 7.97 3.41 1.31
C ALA A 118 7.76 4.29 0.07
N THR A 119 7.85 3.69 -1.12
CA THR A 119 7.60 4.37 -2.40
C THR A 119 6.64 3.54 -3.22
N THR A 120 5.56 4.16 -3.67
CA THR A 120 4.65 3.58 -4.67
C THR A 120 4.80 4.32 -5.99
N ALA A 121 4.79 3.58 -7.10
CA ALA A 121 4.81 4.13 -8.45
C ALA A 121 4.18 3.16 -9.45
N TYR A 122 3.90 3.62 -10.67
CA TYR A 122 3.55 2.75 -11.80
C TYR A 122 4.63 2.70 -12.84
N THR A 123 4.73 1.54 -13.49
CA THR A 123 5.31 1.45 -14.83
C THR A 123 4.18 1.39 -15.86
N GLU A 124 4.23 2.26 -16.86
CA GLU A 124 3.28 2.25 -17.98
C GLU A 124 3.87 1.47 -19.16
N TYR A 125 3.10 0.51 -19.69
CA TYR A 125 3.46 -0.26 -20.88
C TYR A 125 2.33 -0.13 -21.90
N LYS A 126 2.71 -0.08 -23.19
CA LYS A 126 1.74 -0.29 -24.28
C LYS A 126 1.73 -1.76 -24.63
N ASN A 127 0.56 -2.37 -24.62
CA ASN A 127 0.42 -3.75 -25.09
C ASN A 127 0.32 -3.79 -26.63
N GLU A 128 0.25 -5.00 -27.19
CA GLU A 128 0.16 -5.23 -28.64
C GLU A 128 -1.09 -4.63 -29.28
N ALA A 129 -2.12 -4.31 -28.49
CA ALA A 129 -3.36 -3.68 -28.93
C ALA A 129 -3.36 -2.14 -28.74
N ASP A 130 -2.17 -1.53 -28.56
CA ASP A 130 -1.98 -0.10 -28.26
C ASP A 130 -2.68 0.39 -26.97
N ALA A 131 -3.17 -0.52 -26.12
CA ALA A 131 -3.75 -0.16 -24.83
C ALA A 131 -2.65 0.10 -23.79
N ILE A 132 -2.85 1.13 -22.98
CA ILE A 132 -1.94 1.48 -21.88
C ILE A 132 -2.26 0.60 -20.67
N GLN A 133 -1.30 -0.22 -20.26
CA GLN A 133 -1.33 -0.96 -19.00
C GLN A 133 -0.46 -0.26 -17.97
N ARG A 134 -0.95 -0.16 -16.74
CA ARG A 134 -0.22 0.40 -15.59
C ARG A 134 0.03 -0.68 -14.57
N ILE A 135 1.30 -0.92 -14.26
CA ILE A 135 1.74 -1.92 -13.28
C ILE A 135 2.26 -1.18 -12.04
N PRO A 136 1.51 -1.17 -10.93
CA PRO A 136 1.97 -0.56 -9.68
C PRO A 136 3.08 -1.40 -9.03
N THR A 137 3.98 -0.71 -8.35
CA THR A 137 5.05 -1.31 -7.54
C THR A 137 5.14 -0.54 -6.23
N LEU A 138 5.33 -1.27 -5.14
CA LEU A 138 5.64 -0.73 -3.83
C LEU A 138 7.04 -1.21 -3.43
N ILE A 139 7.90 -0.29 -3.02
CA ILE A 139 9.19 -0.60 -2.42
C ILE A 139 9.17 -0.05 -0.99
N LEU A 140 9.46 -0.91 -0.01
CA LEU A 140 9.52 -0.55 1.41
C LEU A 140 10.94 -0.81 1.92
N SER A 141 11.60 0.22 2.42
CA SER A 141 12.94 0.10 3.03
C SER A 141 12.82 0.40 4.52
N VAL A 142 13.17 -0.58 5.36
CA VAL A 142 13.09 -0.50 6.82
C VAL A 142 14.17 -1.38 7.45
N GLY A 143 14.84 -0.88 8.48
CA GLY A 143 16.01 -1.52 9.07
C GLY A 143 17.07 -1.84 8.01
N ASP A 144 17.59 -3.07 8.04
CA ASP A 144 18.63 -3.55 7.14
C ASP A 144 18.10 -4.12 5.80
N TYR A 145 16.84 -3.85 5.42
CA TYR A 145 16.21 -4.50 4.26
C TYR A 145 15.44 -3.53 3.36
N SER A 146 15.38 -3.90 2.07
CA SER A 146 14.45 -3.34 1.09
C SER A 146 13.56 -4.45 0.53
N LEU A 147 12.25 -4.26 0.61
CA LEU A 147 11.24 -5.22 0.19
C LEU A 147 10.51 -4.64 -1.02
N THR A 148 10.50 -5.38 -2.12
CA THR A 148 9.72 -5.03 -3.31
C THR A 148 8.44 -5.84 -3.35
N PHE A 149 7.33 -5.16 -3.61
CA PHE A 149 6.01 -5.75 -3.74
C PHE A 149 5.37 -5.33 -5.06
N GLN A 150 4.56 -6.22 -5.61
CA GLN A 150 3.67 -5.94 -6.74
C GLN A 150 2.22 -6.04 -6.29
N TYR A 151 1.34 -5.32 -6.99
CA TYR A 151 -0.09 -5.52 -6.80
C TYR A 151 -0.46 -6.95 -7.19
N LYS A 152 -1.39 -7.52 -6.44
CA LYS A 152 -2.21 -8.61 -6.93
C LYS A 152 -3.64 -8.12 -6.86
N LEU A 153 -4.37 -8.24 -7.97
CA LEU A 153 -5.81 -8.04 -7.93
C LEU A 153 -6.35 -9.03 -6.90
N ALA A 154 -7.11 -8.55 -5.93
CA ALA A 154 -7.89 -9.44 -5.11
C ALA A 154 -8.80 -10.20 -6.08
N ILE A 155 -8.60 -11.51 -6.20
CA ILE A 155 -9.58 -12.35 -6.85
C ILE A 155 -10.76 -12.31 -5.87
N GLU A 156 -11.88 -11.71 -6.30
CA GLU A 156 -13.14 -11.91 -5.59
C GLU A 156 -13.44 -13.41 -5.67
N GLU A 157 -13.31 -14.10 -4.54
CA GLU A 157 -13.80 -15.49 -4.35
C GLU A 157 -15.33 -15.52 -4.23
#